data_AF-Q9L577-F1
#
_entry.id   AF-Q9L577-F1
#
_cell.length_a   1.000
_cell.length_b   1.000
_cell.length_c   1.000
_cell.angle_alpha   90.00
_cell.angle_beta   90.00
_cell.angle_gamma   90.00
#
_symmetry.space_group_name_H-M   'P 1'
#
loop_
_entity.id
_entity.type
_entity.pdbx_description
1 polymer ?
#
loop_
_entity_poly.entity_id
_entity_poly.type
_entity_poly.pdbx_seq_one_letter_code
_entity_poly.pdbx_strand_id
1 'polypeptide(L)'
;HAEEVVPQAKIAELENEVQKLEKDLKEIDESDSEDYVKEGLRAPLQSELDAKQAKLSKLEELSDKIDELDAEIAKLEKNVEDFKNSNGEQAEQYRAAAEEDLAAKQAELEKTEADLKKAVNEPEKPAPAPETPAPEAPAEQPKPAPAPQPAPAPKPEKPAEQPKAEKPADQQAEEDYDRRSEEEYNRLTQQQPPKAEKPAPAPQPEQPAPAPKTGWKQENGM
;
A
#
# COMPACT_ATOMS: atom_id res chain seq x y z
N HIS A 1 -11.56 -32.41 8.30
CA HIS A 1 -12.72 -31.68 8.84
C HIS A 1 -12.45 -30.80 10.06
N ALA A 2 -11.32 -30.89 10.78
CA ALA A 2 -11.07 -29.99 11.92
C ALA A 2 -10.37 -28.67 11.52
N GLU A 3 -9.61 -28.62 10.42
CA GLU A 3 -8.84 -27.43 10.04
C GLU A 3 -9.64 -26.38 9.26
N GLU A 4 -10.65 -26.78 8.50
CA GLU A 4 -11.45 -25.89 7.64
C GLU A 4 -12.50 -25.07 8.42
N VAL A 5 -12.90 -25.56 9.60
CA VAL A 5 -13.82 -24.84 10.50
C VAL A 5 -13.11 -23.66 11.19
N VAL A 6 -11.77 -23.66 11.21
CA VAL A 6 -10.98 -22.67 11.96
C VAL A 6 -10.96 -21.29 11.27
N PRO A 7 -10.74 -21.17 9.94
CA PRO A 7 -10.80 -19.88 9.25
C PRO A 7 -12.17 -19.20 9.35
N GLN A 8 -13.25 -19.91 9.00
CA GLN A 8 -14.60 -19.31 9.05
C GLN A 8 -15.03 -18.93 10.46
N ALA A 9 -14.72 -19.75 11.48
CA ALA A 9 -15.03 -19.40 12.87
C ALA A 9 -14.30 -18.11 13.32
N LYS A 10 -13.06 -17.92 12.90
CA LYS A 10 -12.28 -16.71 13.22
C LYS A 10 -12.74 -15.48 12.44
N ILE A 11 -13.20 -15.65 11.20
CA ILE A 11 -13.86 -14.56 10.44
C ILE A 11 -15.13 -14.13 11.18
N ALA A 12 -15.98 -15.08 11.58
CA ALA A 12 -17.20 -14.79 12.34
C ALA A 12 -16.93 -14.16 13.72
N GLU A 13 -15.84 -14.55 14.39
CA GLU A 13 -15.39 -13.90 15.62
C GLU A 13 -14.99 -12.44 15.36
N LEU A 14 -14.23 -12.18 14.30
CA LEU A 14 -13.82 -10.83 13.91
C LEU A 14 -15.02 -9.95 13.54
N GLU A 15 -16.00 -10.48 12.81
CA GLU A 15 -17.27 -9.78 12.51
C GLU A 15 -18.02 -9.38 13.79
N ASN A 16 -18.04 -10.28 14.80
CA ASN A 16 -18.66 -9.98 16.09
C ASN A 16 -17.93 -8.86 16.83
N GLU A 17 -16.60 -8.89 16.85
CA GLU A 17 -15.78 -7.84 17.44
C GLU A 17 -15.99 -6.48 16.77
N VAL A 18 -16.04 -6.44 15.44
CA VAL A 18 -16.39 -5.23 14.66
C VAL A 18 -17.75 -4.69 15.08
N GLN A 19 -18.79 -5.53 15.11
CA GLN A 19 -20.13 -5.11 15.52
C GLN A 19 -20.18 -4.58 16.96
N LYS A 20 -19.40 -5.20 17.86
CA LYS A 20 -19.30 -4.75 19.24
C LYS A 20 -18.63 -3.37 19.33
N LEU A 21 -17.52 -3.15 18.61
CA LEU A 21 -16.84 -1.86 18.57
C LEU A 21 -17.72 -0.76 17.98
N GLU A 22 -18.44 -1.05 16.89
CA GLU A 22 -19.43 -0.12 16.30
C GLU A 22 -20.50 0.28 17.32
N LYS A 23 -20.97 -0.67 18.11
CA LYS A 23 -21.93 -0.42 19.18
C LYS A 23 -21.32 0.42 20.31
N ASP A 24 -20.12 0.07 20.78
CA ASP A 24 -19.44 0.78 21.87
C ASP A 24 -19.15 2.25 21.45
N LEU A 25 -18.72 2.47 20.21
CA LEU A 25 -18.54 3.82 19.63
C LEU A 25 -19.84 4.61 19.61
N LYS A 26 -20.96 3.98 19.22
CA LYS A 26 -22.28 4.60 19.23
C LYS A 26 -22.73 4.97 20.66
N GLU A 27 -22.51 4.09 21.64
CA GLU A 27 -22.82 4.36 23.05
C GLU A 27 -21.99 5.53 23.60
N ILE A 28 -20.72 5.66 23.19
CA ILE A 28 -19.87 6.82 23.54
C ILE A 28 -20.44 8.11 22.95
N ASP A 29 -20.82 8.10 21.67
CA ASP A 29 -21.40 9.26 20.99
C ASP A 29 -22.70 9.71 21.68
N GLU A 30 -23.55 8.77 22.10
CA GLU A 30 -24.83 8.99 22.77
C GLU A 30 -24.71 9.32 24.27
N SER A 31 -23.54 9.13 24.89
CA SER A 31 -23.35 9.38 26.32
C SER A 31 -23.45 10.87 26.68
N ASP A 32 -23.81 11.19 27.93
CA ASP A 32 -23.81 12.57 28.45
C ASP A 32 -22.40 13.08 28.84
N SER A 33 -21.34 12.36 28.44
CA SER A 33 -19.95 12.69 28.76
C SER A 33 -19.50 13.99 28.07
N GLU A 34 -18.53 14.69 28.64
CA GLU A 34 -17.93 15.86 27.99
C GLU A 34 -17.19 15.46 26.70
N ASP A 35 -17.18 16.33 25.69
CA ASP A 35 -16.64 16.02 24.35
C ASP A 35 -15.18 15.54 24.38
N TYR A 36 -14.32 16.09 25.25
CA TYR A 36 -12.94 15.64 25.36
C TYR A 36 -12.81 14.23 25.96
N VAL A 37 -13.76 13.82 26.81
CA VAL A 37 -13.82 12.47 27.37
C VAL A 37 -14.29 11.49 26.31
N LYS A 38 -15.31 11.86 25.53
CA LYS A 38 -15.77 11.07 24.38
C LYS A 38 -14.66 10.83 23.39
N GLU A 39 -13.97 11.89 22.96
CA GLU A 39 -12.90 11.80 21.97
C GLU A 39 -11.74 10.92 22.45
N GLY A 40 -11.34 11.04 23.72
CA GLY A 40 -10.29 10.21 24.31
C GLY A 40 -10.61 8.71 24.35
N LEU A 41 -11.88 8.34 24.41
CA LEU A 41 -12.34 6.94 24.34
C LEU A 41 -12.63 6.50 22.90
N ARG A 42 -13.15 7.40 22.07
CA ARG A 42 -13.54 7.13 20.69
C ARG A 42 -12.34 6.89 19.79
N ALA A 43 -11.31 7.73 19.86
CA ALA A 43 -10.15 7.63 18.99
C ALA A 43 -9.46 6.25 19.02
N PRO A 44 -9.15 5.64 20.18
CA PRO A 44 -8.55 4.30 20.21
C PRO A 44 -9.49 3.21 19.70
N LEU A 45 -10.79 3.26 20.04
CA LEU A 45 -11.78 2.27 19.58
C LEU A 45 -12.04 2.38 18.08
N GLN A 46 -12.04 3.58 17.52
CA GLN A 46 -12.15 3.80 16.08
C GLN A 46 -10.93 3.25 15.35
N SER A 47 -9.72 3.49 15.88
CA SER A 47 -8.49 2.93 15.31
C SER A 47 -8.49 1.39 15.34
N GLU A 48 -9.05 0.78 16.39
CA GLU A 48 -9.19 -0.68 16.48
C GLU A 48 -10.25 -1.19 15.49
N LEU A 49 -11.39 -0.50 15.38
CA LEU A 49 -12.44 -0.81 14.42
C LEU A 49 -11.91 -0.79 12.99
N ASP A 50 -11.19 0.27 12.60
CA ASP A 50 -10.61 0.43 11.27
C ASP A 50 -9.62 -0.71 10.95
N ALA A 51 -8.79 -1.10 11.92
CA ALA A 51 -7.83 -2.20 11.77
C ALA A 51 -8.54 -3.56 11.59
N LYS A 52 -9.60 -3.81 12.38
CA LYS A 52 -10.40 -5.02 12.29
C LYS A 52 -11.20 -5.09 11.00
N GLN A 53 -11.81 -3.99 10.57
CA GLN A 53 -12.51 -3.89 9.29
C GLN A 53 -11.55 -4.13 8.12
N ALA A 54 -10.36 -3.53 8.13
CA ALA A 54 -9.36 -3.77 7.10
C ALA A 54 -8.91 -5.24 7.03
N LYS A 55 -8.73 -5.88 8.19
CA LYS A 55 -8.45 -7.33 8.25
C LYS A 55 -9.63 -8.14 7.72
N LEU A 56 -10.85 -7.81 8.13
CA LEU A 56 -12.06 -8.51 7.69
C LEU A 56 -12.25 -8.41 6.17
N SER A 57 -12.12 -7.23 5.57
CA SER A 57 -12.22 -7.05 4.12
C SER A 57 -11.19 -7.88 3.34
N LYS A 58 -9.95 -8.00 3.85
CA LYS A 58 -8.93 -8.85 3.24
C LYS A 58 -9.29 -10.34 3.32
N LEU A 59 -9.92 -10.77 4.42
CA LEU A 59 -10.36 -12.16 4.59
C LEU A 59 -11.54 -12.49 3.68
N GLU A 60 -12.49 -11.56 3.55
CA GLU A 60 -13.64 -11.66 2.65
C GLU A 60 -13.17 -11.77 1.18
N GLU A 61 -12.24 -10.91 0.75
CA GLU A 61 -11.68 -10.97 -0.62
C GLU A 61 -11.01 -12.33 -0.92
N LEU A 62 -10.27 -12.90 0.04
CA LEU A 62 -9.65 -14.21 -0.12
C LEU A 62 -10.69 -15.33 -0.15
N SER A 63 -11.76 -15.22 0.65
CA SER A 63 -12.87 -16.18 0.66
C SER A 63 -13.64 -16.16 -0.67
N ASP A 64 -13.97 -14.97 -1.18
CA ASP A 64 -14.65 -14.80 -2.47
C ASP A 64 -13.81 -15.41 -3.62
N LYS A 65 -12.49 -15.21 -3.56
CA LYS A 65 -11.57 -15.79 -4.56
C LYS A 65 -11.53 -17.32 -4.50
N ILE A 66 -11.62 -17.91 -3.30
CA ILE A 66 -11.72 -19.37 -3.13
C ILE A 66 -13.01 -19.88 -3.78
N ASP A 67 -14.15 -19.24 -3.51
CA ASP A 67 -15.44 -19.62 -4.11
C ASP A 67 -15.43 -19.51 -5.65
N GLU A 68 -14.78 -18.48 -6.20
CA GLU A 68 -14.60 -18.34 -7.64
C GLU A 68 -13.73 -19.47 -8.23
N LEU A 69 -12.59 -19.78 -7.59
CA LEU A 69 -11.70 -20.85 -8.01
C LEU A 69 -12.38 -22.23 -7.94
N ASP A 70 -13.13 -22.51 -6.88
CA ASP A 70 -13.92 -23.74 -6.75
C ASP A 70 -14.95 -23.88 -7.89
N ALA A 71 -15.62 -22.78 -8.24
CA ALA A 71 -16.57 -22.78 -9.36
C ALA A 71 -15.88 -22.98 -10.72
N GLU A 72 -14.67 -22.46 -10.92
CA GLU A 72 -13.85 -22.70 -12.12
C GLU A 72 -13.36 -24.16 -12.20
N ILE A 73 -12.85 -24.70 -11.08
CA ILE A 73 -12.41 -26.08 -10.97
C ILE A 73 -13.56 -27.03 -11.29
N ALA A 74 -14.76 -26.82 -10.71
CA ALA A 74 -15.93 -27.65 -10.99
C ALA A 74 -16.33 -27.64 -12.48
N LYS A 75 -16.18 -26.51 -13.18
CA LYS A 75 -16.40 -26.42 -14.64
C LYS A 75 -15.33 -27.19 -15.42
N LEU A 76 -14.07 -27.08 -15.02
CA LEU A 76 -12.96 -27.78 -15.66
C LEU A 76 -13.05 -29.30 -15.44
N GLU A 77 -13.40 -29.75 -14.23
CA GLU A 77 -13.64 -31.16 -13.91
C GLU A 77 -14.73 -31.74 -14.82
N LYS A 78 -15.82 -30.99 -15.00
CA LYS A 78 -16.88 -31.38 -15.93
C LYS A 78 -16.39 -31.44 -17.38
N ASN A 79 -15.61 -30.46 -17.84
CA ASN A 79 -15.05 -30.47 -19.19
C ASN A 79 -14.12 -31.67 -19.41
N VAL A 80 -13.25 -31.98 -18.43
CA VAL A 80 -12.37 -33.15 -18.47
C VAL A 80 -13.19 -34.43 -18.60
N GLU A 81 -14.30 -34.56 -17.86
CA GLU A 81 -15.21 -35.70 -17.96
C GLU A 81 -15.94 -35.76 -19.30
N ASP A 82 -16.43 -34.63 -19.80
CA ASP A 82 -17.10 -34.53 -21.11
C ASP A 82 -16.14 -34.92 -22.25
N PHE A 83 -14.87 -34.52 -22.17
CA PHE A 83 -13.85 -34.93 -23.16
C PHE A 83 -13.43 -36.39 -23.03
N LYS A 84 -13.40 -36.97 -21.83
CA LYS A 84 -13.16 -38.42 -21.64
C LYS A 84 -14.24 -39.27 -22.31
N ASN A 85 -15.47 -38.80 -22.32
CA ASN A 85 -16.61 -39.49 -22.92
C ASN A 85 -16.81 -39.15 -24.42
N SER A 86 -15.93 -38.35 -25.01
CA SER A 86 -16.00 -37.92 -26.41
C SER A 86 -15.03 -38.73 -27.29
N ASN A 87 -15.52 -39.20 -28.44
CA ASN A 87 -14.70 -39.86 -29.47
C ASN A 87 -14.18 -38.89 -30.55
N GLY A 88 -14.10 -37.59 -30.24
CA GLY A 88 -13.58 -36.59 -31.17
C GLY A 88 -12.07 -36.74 -31.41
N GLU A 89 -11.61 -36.51 -32.64
CA GLU A 89 -10.21 -36.66 -33.05
C GLU A 89 -9.23 -35.76 -32.26
N GLN A 90 -9.73 -34.66 -31.70
CA GLN A 90 -8.99 -33.71 -30.86
C GLN A 90 -9.36 -33.82 -29.37
N ALA A 91 -10.25 -34.74 -28.98
CA ALA A 91 -10.76 -34.82 -27.61
C ALA A 91 -9.64 -35.07 -26.58
N GLU A 92 -8.64 -35.88 -26.93
CA GLU A 92 -7.46 -36.10 -26.08
C GLU A 92 -6.63 -34.83 -25.86
N GLN A 93 -6.49 -33.97 -26.88
CA GLN A 93 -5.74 -32.72 -26.76
C GLN A 93 -6.49 -31.69 -25.89
N TYR A 94 -7.81 -31.53 -26.11
CA TYR A 94 -8.63 -30.66 -25.27
C TYR A 94 -8.72 -31.15 -23.83
N ARG A 95 -8.78 -32.48 -23.63
CA ARG A 95 -8.71 -33.09 -22.30
C ARG A 95 -7.38 -32.77 -21.62
N ALA A 96 -6.25 -32.98 -22.31
CA ALA A 96 -4.93 -32.71 -21.74
C ALA A 96 -4.78 -31.23 -21.33
N ALA A 97 -5.26 -30.30 -22.17
CA ALA A 97 -5.27 -28.88 -21.85
C ALA A 97 -6.17 -28.57 -20.64
N ALA A 98 -7.38 -29.15 -20.58
CA ALA A 98 -8.28 -28.96 -19.44
C ALA A 98 -7.73 -29.58 -18.14
N GLU A 99 -7.00 -30.70 -18.21
CA GLU A 99 -6.31 -31.30 -17.06
C GLU A 99 -5.14 -30.43 -16.58
N GLU A 100 -4.40 -29.80 -17.49
CA GLU A 100 -3.33 -28.84 -17.15
C GLU A 100 -3.90 -27.59 -16.46
N ASP A 101 -4.95 -26.98 -17.04
CA ASP A 101 -5.63 -25.82 -16.45
C ASP A 101 -6.23 -26.16 -15.09
N LEU A 102 -6.81 -27.35 -14.94
CA LEU A 102 -7.36 -27.83 -13.67
C LEU A 102 -6.28 -27.96 -12.60
N ALA A 103 -5.12 -28.53 -12.95
CA ALA A 103 -3.99 -28.65 -12.02
C ALA A 103 -3.45 -27.27 -11.61
N ALA A 104 -3.38 -26.32 -12.55
CA ALA A 104 -2.96 -24.95 -12.26
C ALA A 104 -3.95 -24.23 -11.32
N LYS A 105 -5.26 -24.39 -11.54
CA LYS A 105 -6.30 -23.79 -10.70
C LYS A 105 -6.38 -24.42 -9.31
N GLN A 106 -6.20 -25.73 -9.20
CA GLN A 106 -6.09 -26.40 -7.90
C GLN A 106 -4.86 -25.92 -7.10
N ALA A 107 -3.72 -25.68 -7.75
CA ALA A 107 -2.56 -25.11 -7.10
C ALA A 107 -2.77 -23.64 -6.68
N GLU A 108 -3.51 -22.85 -7.47
CA GLU A 108 -3.90 -21.49 -7.09
C GLU A 108 -4.87 -21.48 -5.90
N LEU A 109 -5.81 -22.43 -5.86
CA LEU A 109 -6.74 -22.62 -4.74
C LEU A 109 -5.96 -22.94 -3.45
N GLU A 110 -5.09 -23.95 -3.47
CA GLU A 110 -4.29 -24.35 -2.30
C GLU A 110 -3.45 -23.18 -1.77
N LYS A 111 -2.87 -22.37 -2.66
CA LYS A 111 -2.14 -21.17 -2.27
C LYS A 111 -3.05 -20.11 -1.63
N THR A 112 -4.24 -19.90 -2.20
CA THR A 112 -5.20 -18.90 -1.69
C THR A 112 -5.77 -19.32 -0.33
N GLU A 113 -6.06 -20.61 -0.14
CA GLU A 113 -6.44 -21.17 1.17
C GLU A 113 -5.32 -21.03 2.21
N ALA A 114 -4.06 -21.24 1.82
CA ALA A 114 -2.91 -21.03 2.70
C ALA A 114 -2.74 -19.55 3.07
N ASP A 115 -2.95 -18.64 2.12
CA ASP A 115 -2.94 -17.20 2.36
C ASP A 115 -4.10 -16.77 3.27
N LEU A 116 -5.30 -17.34 3.11
CA LEU A 116 -6.43 -17.14 4.03
C LEU A 116 -6.07 -17.62 5.44
N LYS A 117 -5.58 -18.85 5.58
CA LYS A 117 -5.16 -19.41 6.87
C LYS A 117 -4.09 -18.55 7.53
N LYS A 118 -3.15 -18.01 6.75
CA LYS A 118 -2.12 -17.09 7.26
C LYS A 118 -2.73 -15.76 7.68
N ALA A 119 -3.55 -15.14 6.86
CA ALA A 119 -4.18 -13.84 7.15
C ALA A 119 -5.08 -13.90 8.39
N VAL A 120 -5.81 -14.99 8.57
CA VAL A 120 -6.64 -15.23 9.77
C VAL A 120 -5.76 -15.30 11.03
N ASN A 121 -4.62 -15.98 10.95
CA ASN A 121 -3.68 -16.14 12.08
C ASN A 121 -2.67 -14.99 12.22
N GLU A 122 -2.66 -14.03 11.29
CA GLU A 122 -1.77 -12.89 11.36
C GLU A 122 -2.17 -12.05 12.57
N PRO A 123 -1.24 -11.79 13.52
CA PRO A 123 -1.53 -10.93 14.64
C PRO A 123 -1.93 -9.56 14.10
N GLU A 124 -2.97 -8.97 14.69
CA GLU A 124 -3.28 -7.58 14.42
C GLU A 124 -2.04 -6.78 14.77
N LYS A 125 -1.35 -6.24 13.75
CA LYS A 125 -0.35 -5.23 14.02
C LYS A 125 -1.11 -4.15 14.77
N PRO A 126 -0.66 -3.75 15.97
CA PRO A 126 -1.23 -2.57 16.59
C PRO A 126 -1.12 -1.47 15.54
N ALA A 127 -2.24 -0.82 15.27
CA ALA A 127 -2.21 0.42 14.52
C ALA A 127 -1.07 1.25 15.13
N PRO A 128 -0.18 1.85 14.31
CA PRO A 128 0.81 2.77 14.85
C PRO A 128 0.02 3.73 15.72
N ALA A 129 0.28 3.70 17.03
CA ALA A 129 -0.38 4.61 17.95
C ALA A 129 -0.28 5.99 17.31
N PRO A 130 -1.36 6.79 17.28
CA PRO A 130 -1.24 8.16 16.79
C PRO A 130 -0.03 8.73 17.52
N GLU A 131 0.95 9.24 16.77
CA GLU A 131 2.04 9.99 17.36
C GLU A 131 1.36 11.13 18.11
N THR A 132 1.07 10.93 19.39
CA THR A 132 0.79 11.99 20.31
C THR A 132 2.02 12.87 20.17
N PRO A 133 1.91 14.12 19.68
CA PRO A 133 3.06 15.00 19.68
C PRO A 133 3.56 14.99 21.12
N ALA A 134 4.78 14.48 21.31
CA ALA A 134 5.41 14.52 22.60
C ALA A 134 5.26 15.96 23.11
N PRO A 135 4.81 16.19 24.35
CA PRO A 135 4.75 17.55 24.88
C PRO A 135 6.14 18.15 24.70
N GLU A 136 6.24 19.20 23.86
CA GLU A 136 7.48 19.94 23.68
C GLU A 136 7.99 20.29 25.07
N ALA A 137 9.14 19.73 25.42
CA ALA A 137 9.84 20.11 26.63
C ALA A 137 10.01 21.64 26.61
N PRO A 138 9.81 22.33 27.75
CA PRO A 138 9.96 23.78 27.79
C PRO A 138 11.35 24.15 27.24
N ALA A 139 11.35 24.98 26.21
CA ALA A 139 12.55 25.41 25.50
C ALA A 139 13.67 25.77 26.47
N GLU A 140 14.78 25.01 26.45
CA GLU A 140 15.99 25.39 27.17
C GLU A 140 16.48 26.74 26.64
N GLN A 141 16.67 27.68 27.57
CA GLN A 141 17.27 28.98 27.29
C GLN A 141 18.61 28.82 26.57
N PRO A 142 18.94 29.69 25.59
CA PRO A 142 20.19 29.57 24.86
C PRO A 142 21.39 29.81 25.79
N LYS A 143 22.36 28.89 25.76
CA LYS A 143 23.65 29.05 26.43
C LYS A 143 24.39 30.29 25.90
N PRO A 144 25.04 31.09 26.77
CA PRO A 144 25.83 32.24 26.34
C PRO A 144 27.06 31.80 25.54
N ALA A 145 27.39 32.57 24.50
CA ALA A 145 28.47 32.28 23.57
C ALA A 145 29.86 32.26 24.24
N PRO A 146 30.75 31.31 23.88
CA PRO A 146 32.10 31.26 24.42
C PRO A 146 33.01 32.33 23.78
N ALA A 147 33.83 32.97 24.61
CA ALA A 147 34.85 33.94 24.20
C ALA A 147 36.01 33.27 23.42
N PRO A 148 36.69 33.97 22.50
CA PRO A 148 37.71 33.37 21.65
C PRO A 148 39.00 33.08 22.42
N GLN A 149 39.54 31.87 22.27
CA GLN A 149 40.87 31.49 22.76
C GLN A 149 41.94 31.71 21.68
N PRO A 150 43.19 32.05 22.06
CA PRO A 150 44.29 32.27 21.13
C PRO A 150 44.90 30.95 20.65
N ALA A 151 45.33 30.91 19.38
CA ALA A 151 45.99 29.75 18.78
C ALA A 151 47.47 29.65 19.20
N PRO A 152 47.97 28.43 19.46
CA PRO A 152 49.28 28.09 18.89
C PRO A 152 49.53 26.62 18.48
N ALA A 153 50.22 26.53 17.34
CA ALA A 153 51.34 25.64 16.94
C ALA A 153 51.15 24.13 16.60
N PRO A 154 51.94 23.59 15.64
CA PRO A 154 51.68 22.32 14.96
C PRO A 154 52.37 21.06 15.56
N LYS A 155 51.81 19.90 15.17
CA LYS A 155 52.02 18.47 15.52
C LYS A 155 53.46 17.92 15.58
N PRO A 156 53.64 16.75 16.24
CA PRO A 156 54.08 15.55 15.50
C PRO A 156 53.25 14.26 15.74
N GLU A 157 53.49 13.26 14.88
CA GLU A 157 52.74 12.03 14.52
C GLU A 157 52.39 11.00 15.62
N LYS A 158 51.28 10.28 15.37
CA LYS A 158 50.82 9.09 16.12
C LYS A 158 51.55 7.81 15.65
N PRO A 159 51.86 6.85 16.54
CA PRO A 159 52.12 5.46 16.14
C PRO A 159 50.81 4.65 15.99
N ALA A 160 50.72 3.90 14.88
CA ALA A 160 49.90 2.72 14.55
C ALA A 160 48.50 2.55 15.19
N GLU A 161 47.45 2.62 14.37
CA GLU A 161 46.10 2.14 14.68
C GLU A 161 46.08 0.60 14.77
N GLN A 162 45.62 0.10 15.92
CA GLN A 162 45.11 -1.27 16.07
C GLN A 162 43.81 -1.41 15.26
N PRO A 163 43.51 -2.59 14.66
CA PRO A 163 42.31 -2.77 13.87
C PRO A 163 41.06 -2.66 14.75
N LYS A 164 40.15 -1.76 14.36
CA LYS A 164 38.78 -1.66 14.88
C LYS A 164 38.03 -2.95 14.59
N ALA A 165 37.19 -3.36 15.54
CA ALA A 165 36.25 -4.45 15.37
C ALA A 165 35.45 -4.31 14.07
N GLU A 166 35.46 -5.36 13.25
CA GLU A 166 34.54 -5.55 12.13
C GLU A 166 33.10 -5.43 12.63
N LYS A 167 32.27 -4.69 11.88
CA LYS A 167 30.82 -4.78 12.01
C LYS A 167 30.41 -6.25 11.79
N PRO A 168 29.39 -6.79 12.48
CA PRO A 168 28.90 -8.13 12.19
C PRO A 168 28.49 -8.21 10.71
N ALA A 169 28.88 -9.28 10.03
CA ALA A 169 28.68 -9.49 8.60
C ALA A 169 27.22 -9.29 8.15
N ASP A 170 26.25 -9.55 9.03
CA ASP A 170 24.83 -9.33 8.78
C ASP A 170 24.46 -7.84 8.59
N GLN A 171 25.06 -6.91 9.35
CA GLN A 171 24.80 -5.48 9.15
C GLN A 171 25.39 -4.96 7.84
N GLN A 172 26.53 -5.52 7.41
CA GLN A 172 27.12 -5.16 6.15
C GLN A 172 26.33 -5.72 4.97
N ALA A 173 25.74 -6.91 5.12
CA ALA A 173 24.85 -7.50 4.12
C ALA A 173 23.53 -6.73 3.96
N GLU A 174 22.95 -6.24 5.05
CA GLU A 174 21.76 -5.36 5.01
C GLU A 174 22.08 -4.01 4.38
N GLU A 175 23.17 -3.34 4.78
CA GLU A 175 23.59 -2.06 4.17
C GLU A 175 23.90 -2.21 2.67
N ASP A 176 24.44 -3.35 2.23
CA ASP A 176 24.68 -3.62 0.81
C ASP A 176 23.43 -4.03 0.03
N TYR A 177 22.39 -4.54 0.70
CA TYR A 177 21.08 -4.79 0.08
C TYR A 177 20.34 -3.47 -0.14
N ASP A 178 20.30 -2.60 0.87
CA ASP A 178 19.72 -1.27 0.76
C ASP A 178 20.43 -0.44 -0.31
N ARG A 179 21.78 -0.43 -0.31
CA ARG A 179 22.56 0.28 -1.33
C ARG A 179 22.31 -0.24 -2.74
N ARG A 180 22.19 -1.55 -2.95
CA ARG A 180 21.90 -2.13 -4.28
C ARG A 180 20.49 -1.83 -4.75
N SER A 181 19.51 -1.85 -3.86
CA SER A 181 18.12 -1.55 -4.23
C SER A 181 17.95 -0.08 -4.63
N GLU A 182 18.65 0.83 -3.96
CA GLU A 182 18.61 2.27 -4.28
C GLU A 182 19.33 2.58 -5.61
N GLU A 183 20.45 1.89 -5.90
CA GLU A 183 21.11 1.97 -7.21
C GLU A 183 20.24 1.39 -8.34
N GLU A 184 19.53 0.29 -8.10
CA GLU A 184 18.63 -0.30 -9.09
C GLU A 184 17.45 0.62 -9.40
N TYR A 185 16.86 1.24 -8.38
CA TYR A 185 15.79 2.24 -8.55
C TYR A 185 16.28 3.46 -9.35
N ASN A 186 17.46 4.00 -9.03
CA ASN A 186 18.04 5.12 -9.77
C ASN A 186 18.41 4.74 -11.22
N ARG A 187 18.87 3.51 -11.45
CA ARG A 187 19.16 3.01 -12.80
C ARG A 187 17.88 2.81 -13.62
N LEU A 188 16.78 2.43 -12.99
CA LEU A 188 15.48 2.26 -13.65
C LEU A 188 14.87 3.62 -14.03
N THR A 189 14.98 4.63 -13.17
CA THR A 189 14.48 5.99 -13.47
C THR A 189 15.33 6.70 -14.52
N GLN A 190 16.65 6.48 -14.54
CA GLN A 190 17.56 7.01 -15.57
C GLN A 190 17.42 6.32 -16.94
N GLN A 191 16.81 5.13 -17.01
CA GLN A 191 16.49 4.45 -18.26
C GLN A 191 15.16 4.89 -18.87
N GLN A 192 14.35 5.68 -18.15
CA GLN A 192 13.25 6.37 -18.79
C GLN A 192 13.82 7.53 -19.62
N PRO A 193 13.41 7.69 -20.88
CA PRO A 193 13.76 8.88 -21.63
C PRO A 193 13.30 10.10 -20.82
N PRO A 194 14.09 11.20 -20.76
CA PRO A 194 13.64 12.41 -20.09
C PRO A 194 12.25 12.75 -20.63
N LYS A 195 11.30 12.96 -19.72
CA LYS A 195 9.95 13.40 -20.08
C LYS A 195 10.11 14.55 -21.07
N ALA A 196 9.58 14.35 -22.27
CA ALA A 196 9.57 15.36 -23.31
C ALA A 196 9.06 16.66 -22.68
N GLU A 197 9.92 17.68 -22.68
CA GLU A 197 9.55 19.04 -22.34
C GLU A 197 8.35 19.38 -23.22
N LYS A 198 7.26 19.84 -22.59
CA LYS A 198 6.05 20.28 -23.31
C LYS A 198 6.49 21.16 -24.48
N PRO A 199 5.96 20.96 -25.71
CA PRO A 199 6.23 21.90 -26.78
C PRO A 199 5.83 23.30 -26.31
N ALA A 200 6.68 24.28 -26.59
CA ALA A 200 6.44 25.68 -26.29
C ALA A 200 5.00 26.06 -26.72
N PRO A 201 4.25 26.81 -25.90
CA PRO A 201 2.89 27.21 -26.25
C PRO A 201 2.91 27.94 -27.60
N ALA A 202 2.07 27.47 -28.52
CA ALA A 202 1.88 28.08 -29.82
C ALA A 202 1.54 29.58 -29.66
N PRO A 203 2.03 30.45 -30.56
CA PRO A 203 1.69 31.87 -30.52
C PRO A 203 0.17 32.04 -30.59
N GLN A 204 -0.39 32.78 -29.64
CA GLN A 204 -1.81 33.11 -29.62
C GLN A 204 -2.20 33.82 -30.93
N PRO A 205 -3.40 33.56 -31.48
CA PRO A 205 -3.89 34.34 -32.61
C PRO A 205 -4.06 35.81 -32.17
N GLU A 206 -3.38 36.72 -32.86
CA GLU A 206 -3.63 38.15 -32.74
C GLU A 206 -5.12 38.42 -32.99
N GLN A 207 -5.80 38.99 -32.00
CA GLN A 207 -7.13 39.57 -32.21
C GLN A 207 -7.00 40.67 -33.28
N PRO A 208 -7.87 40.69 -34.30
CA PRO A 208 -7.84 41.78 -35.26
C PRO A 208 -8.16 43.09 -34.54
N ALA A 209 -7.32 44.10 -34.76
CA ALA A 209 -7.52 45.44 -34.22
C ALA A 209 -8.93 45.95 -34.59
N PRO A 210 -9.66 46.60 -33.67
CA PRO A 210 -10.95 47.21 -34.00
C PRO A 210 -10.75 48.29 -35.06
N ALA A 211 -11.42 48.12 -36.20
CA ALA A 211 -11.40 49.08 -37.29
C ALA A 211 -11.79 50.49 -36.80
N PRO A 212 -11.07 51.55 -37.20
CA PRO A 212 -11.43 52.90 -36.82
C PRO A 212 -12.77 53.27 -37.48
N LYS A 213 -13.71 53.76 -36.67
CA LYS A 213 -14.94 54.38 -37.15
C LYS A 213 -14.60 55.70 -37.84
N THR A 214 -14.41 55.67 -39.15
CA THR A 214 -14.46 56.86 -40.00
C THR A 214 -15.83 56.93 -40.66
N GLY A 215 -16.63 57.91 -40.22
CA GLY A 215 -17.82 58.33 -40.96
C GLY A 215 -17.45 59.05 -42.26
N TRP A 216 -18.45 59.17 -43.14
CA TRP A 216 -18.83 60.31 -44.00
C TRP A 216 -19.39 59.84 -45.37
N LYS A 217 -20.70 60.09 -45.55
CA LYS A 217 -21.45 60.51 -46.76
C LYS A 217 -21.07 59.97 -48.16
N GLN A 218 -22.05 59.31 -48.80
CA GLN A 218 -22.73 59.75 -50.06
C GLN A 218 -24.16 59.19 -49.98
N GLU A 219 -25.28 59.93 -50.02
CA GLU A 219 -25.77 61.02 -50.88
C GLU A 219 -26.07 60.60 -52.33
N ASN A 220 -27.37 60.67 -52.66
CA ASN A 220 -28.06 60.65 -53.97
C ASN A 220 -28.08 59.30 -54.72
N GLY A 221 -29.23 58.80 -55.22
CA GLY A 221 -30.51 59.42 -55.53
C GLY A 221 -30.90 59.03 -56.96
N MET A 222 -32.10 58.48 -57.14
CA MET A 222 -32.99 58.46 -58.34
C MET A 222 -33.91 57.23 -58.30
#